data_AF-A0A383DXW1-F1
#
_entry.id   AF-A0A383DXW1-F1
#
_cell.length_a   1.000
_cell.length_b   1.000
_cell.length_c   1.000
_cell.angle_alpha   90.00
_cell.angle_beta   90.00
_cell.angle_gamma   90.00
#
_symmetry.space_group_name_H-M   'P 1'
#
loop_
_entity.id
_entity.type
_entity.pdbx_description
1 polymer ?
#
loop_
_entity_poly.entity_id
_entity_poly.type
_entity_poly.pdbx_seq_one_letter_code
_entity_poly.pdbx_strand_id
1 'polypeptide(L)' 'MGGIITNETQLTPFEEVNLFYDRAAQRIGLSQGVFEMLRRPWRELQVQVPVRMDDGRLEIFT' A
#
# COMPACT_ATOMS: atom_id res chain seq x y z
N MET A 1 15.92 -17.19 31.50
CA MET A 1 16.54 -15.93 31.04
C MET A 1 16.40 -15.90 29.53
N GLY A 2 15.75 -14.87 28.98
CA GLY A 2 15.47 -14.73 27.55
C GLY A 2 13.98 -14.59 27.30
N GLY A 3 13.46 -13.37 27.44
CA GLY A 3 12.06 -13.04 27.25
C GLY A 3 11.63 -13.19 25.79
N ILE A 4 10.39 -13.65 25.61
CA ILE A 4 9.71 -13.72 24.33
C ILE A 4 9.33 -12.28 23.99
N ILE A 5 10.09 -11.64 23.10
CA ILE A 5 9.69 -10.35 22.52
C ILE A 5 8.56 -10.61 21.53
N THR A 6 7.32 -10.39 21.97
CA THR A 6 6.18 -10.20 21.06
C THR A 6 6.34 -8.83 20.40
N ASN A 7 7.15 -8.77 19.34
CA ASN A 7 7.06 -7.64 18.42
C ASN A 7 5.79 -7.86 17.60
N GLU A 8 4.68 -7.24 18.02
CA GLU A 8 3.52 -7.05 17.16
C GLU A 8 3.96 -6.13 16.02
N THR A 9 4.52 -6.71 14.95
CA THR A 9 4.87 -5.98 13.75
C THR A 9 3.59 -5.42 13.16
N GLN A 10 3.33 -4.14 13.38
CA GLN A 10 2.24 -3.43 12.73
C GLN A 10 2.49 -3.49 11.23
N LEU A 11 1.64 -4.24 10.52
CA LEU A 11 1.66 -4.29 9.07
C LEU A 11 1.27 -2.92 8.54
N THR A 12 2.01 -2.44 7.55
CA THR A 12 1.57 -1.29 6.76
C THR A 12 0.29 -1.64 5.99
N PRO A 13 -0.56 -0.66 5.64
CA PRO A 13 -1.75 -0.92 4.83
C PRO A 13 -1.45 -1.65 3.51
N PHE A 14 -0.28 -1.38 2.93
CA PHE A 14 0.20 -2.06 1.73
C PHE A 14 0.48 -3.56 1.98
N GLU A 15 1.15 -3.89 3.09
CA GLU A 15 1.46 -5.28 3.44
C GLU A 15 0.20 -6.07 3.80
N GLU A 16 -0.75 -5.43 4.50
CA GLU A 16 -2.02 -6.04 4.86
C GLU A 16 -2.85 -6.40 3.62
N VAL A 17 -2.99 -5.48 2.65
CA VAL A 17 -3.70 -5.75 1.40
C VAL A 17 -3.03 -6.87 0.61
N ASN A 18 -1.70 -6.87 0.51
CA ASN A 18 -0.96 -7.92 -0.19
C ASN A 18 -1.14 -9.30 0.47
N LEU A 19 -1.21 -9.37 1.80
CA LEU A 19 -1.47 -10.62 2.52
C LEU A 19 -2.82 -11.24 2.13
N PHE A 20 -3.87 -10.42 2.03
CA PHE A 20 -5.19 -10.89 1.63
C PHE A 20 -5.25 -11.25 0.14
N TYR A 21 -4.59 -10.45 -0.70
CA TYR A 21 -4.45 -10.73 -2.13
C TYR A 21 -3.77 -12.08 -2.37
N ASP A 22 -2.64 -12.34 -1.71
CA ASP A 22 -1.87 -13.57 -1.86
C ASP A 22 -2.72 -14.81 -1.53
N ARG A 23 -3.49 -14.75 -0.43
CA ARG A 23 -4.39 -15.84 -0.02
C ARG A 23 -5.53 -16.07 -1.01
N ALA A 24 -6.16 -14.99 -1.49
CA ALA A 24 -7.25 -15.08 -2.45
C ALA A 24 -6.77 -15.69 -3.77
N ALA A 25 -5.62 -15.25 -4.27
CA ALA A 25 -5.09 -15.69 -5.54
C ALA A 25 -4.65 -17.16 -5.54
N GLN A 26 -4.08 -17.64 -4.43
CA GLN A 26 -3.81 -19.07 -4.24
C GLN A 26 -5.11 -19.89 -4.26
N ARG A 27 -6.18 -19.40 -3.62
CA ARG A 27 -7.47 -20.10 -3.54
C ARG A 27 -8.16 -20.24 -4.90
N ILE A 28 -8.01 -19.27 -5.78
CA ILE A 28 -8.61 -19.30 -7.13
C ILE A 28 -7.68 -19.88 -8.20
N GLY A 29 -6.45 -20.28 -7.84
CA GLY A 29 -5.50 -20.89 -8.77
C GLY A 29 -5.03 -19.93 -9.86
N LEU A 30 -4.80 -18.66 -9.52
CA LEU A 30 -4.28 -17.66 -10.45
C LEU A 30 -2.92 -18.11 -11.03
N SER A 31 -2.73 -17.95 -12.34
CA SER A 31 -1.43 -18.21 -12.97
C SER A 31 -0.36 -17.25 -12.43
N GLN A 32 0.88 -17.72 -12.31
CA GLN A 32 1.98 -16.94 -11.74
C GLN A 32 2.18 -15.59 -12.45
N GLY A 33 1.99 -15.53 -13.77
CA GLY A 33 2.15 -14.29 -14.53
C GLY A 33 1.12 -13.22 -14.14
N VAL A 34 -0.15 -13.62 -13.99
CA VAL A 34 -1.22 -12.70 -13.57
C VAL A 34 -1.06 -12.34 -12.09
N PHE A 35 -0.64 -13.31 -11.27
CA PHE A 35 -0.38 -13.11 -9.85
C PHE A 35 0.64 -12.00 -9.61
N GLU A 36 1.81 -12.07 -10.27
CA GLU A 36 2.88 -11.06 -10.13
C GLU A 36 2.51 -9.72 -10.74
N MET A 37 1.79 -9.71 -11.87
CA MET A 37 1.35 -8.47 -12.53
C MET A 37 0.43 -7.64 -11.64
N LEU A 38 -0.52 -8.26 -10.93
CA LEU A 38 -1.48 -7.56 -10.09
C LEU A 38 -0.94 -7.24 -8.68
N ARG A 39 0.18 -7.87 -8.28
CA ARG A 39 0.80 -7.67 -6.96
C ARG A 39 1.38 -6.27 -6.76
N ARG A 40 1.72 -5.57 -7.85
CA ARG A 40 2.26 -4.21 -7.79
C ARG A 40 1.51 -3.29 -8.75
N PRO A 41 1.23 -2.05 -8.35
CA PRO A 41 0.65 -1.08 -9.26
C PRO A 41 1.63 -0.82 -10.41
N TRP A 42 1.10 -0.74 -11.63
CA TRP A 42 1.92 -0.44 -12.81
C TRP A 42 2.49 0.99 -12.73
N ARG A 43 1.73 1.94 -12.19
CA ARG A 43 2.19 3.32 -12.05
C ARG A 43 1.60 3.97 -10.81
N GLU A 44 2.45 4.58 -10.02
CA GLU A 44 2.08 5.52 -8.97
C GLU A 44 2.59 6.91 -9.34
N LEU A 45 1.78 7.93 -9.10
CA LEU A 45 2.16 9.31 -9.35
C LEU A 45 1.82 10.13 -8.10
N GLN A 46 2.86 10.62 -7.44
CA GLN A 46 2.75 11.60 -6.37
C GLN A 46 2.83 12.99 -7.01
N VAL A 47 1.82 13.82 -6.78
CA VAL A 47 1.75 15.18 -7.31
C VAL A 47 1.62 16.17 -6.19
N GLN A 48 2.12 17.38 -6.44
CA GLN A 48 1.87 18.51 -5.56
C GLN A 48 0.74 19.35 -6.16
N VAL A 49 -0.33 19.55 -5.39
CA VAL A 49 -1.50 20.32 -5.80
C VAL A 49 -1.47 21.68 -5.11
N PRO A 50 -1.13 22.77 -5.83
CA PRO A 50 -1.23 24.11 -5.29
C PRO A 50 -2.70 24.56 -5.27
N VAL A 51 -3.19 24.93 -4.09
CA VAL A 51 -4.54 25.44 -3.87
C VAL A 51 -4.44 26.91 -3.46
N ARG A 52 -5.23 27.76 -4.13
CA ARG A 52 -5.42 29.14 -3.69
C ARG A 52 -6.52 29.15 -2.64
N MET A 53 -6.15 29.54 -1.43
CA MET A 53 -7.05 29.62 -0.28
C MET A 53 -7.97 30.84 -0.40
N ASP A 54 -9.06 30.84 0.36
CA ASP A 54 -10.06 31.93 0.35
C ASP A 54 -9.48 33.28 0.78
N ASP A 55 -8.44 33.27 1.62
CA ASP A 55 -7.68 34.45 2.03
C ASP A 55 -6.63 34.92 0.99
N GLY A 56 -6.55 34.23 -0.15
CA GLY A 56 -5.67 34.53 -1.27
C GLY A 56 -4.27 33.91 -1.18
N ARG A 57 -3.92 33.19 -0.10
CA ARG A 57 -2.63 32.49 0.02
C ARG A 57 -2.58 31.27 -0.90
N LEU A 58 -1.37 30.90 -1.32
CA LEU A 58 -1.12 29.67 -2.06
C LEU A 58 -0.58 28.62 -1.09
N GLU A 59 -1.29 27.49 -0.94
CA GLU A 59 -0.84 26.35 -0.15
C GLU A 59 -0.62 25.15 -1.07
N ILE A 60 0.43 24.37 -0.82
CA ILE A 60 0.80 23.20 -1.64
C ILE A 60 0.50 21.94 -0.83
N PHE A 61 -0.36 21.08 -1.36
CA PHE A 61 -0.71 19.78 -0.78
C PHE A 61 -0.02 18.65 -1.55
N THR A 62 0.25 17.53 -0.88
CA THR A 62 0.92 16.34 -1.45
C THR A 62 0.07 15.10 -1.23
#